data_AF-A0A453KAV9-F1
#
_entry.id   AF-A0A453KAV9-F1
#
_cell.length_a   1.000
_cell.length_b   1.000
_cell.length_c   1.000
_cell.angle_alpha   90.00
_cell.angle_beta   90.00
_cell.angle_gamma   90.00
#
_symmetry.space_group_name_H-M   'P 1'
#
loop_
_entity.id
_entity.type
_entity.pdbx_description
1 polymer ?
#
loop_
_entity_poly.entity_id
_entity_poly.type
_entity_poly.pdbx_seq_one_letter_code
_entity_poly.pdbx_strand_id
1 'polypeptide(L)'
;GSDAILLGAETLRGLYPVETISTVGRICAEAEKVFNQDLYFKRTVKYVGEPMTHLESIASSAVRAAIKVKASVIICFTSSGRAARLIAKYRPTMPVLSVVIPRLKTNQLKWSFTGAFEARQSLIVRGLFPMLADPRHPVS
;
A
#
# COMPACT_ATOMS: atom_id res chain seq x y z
N GLY A 1 -1.31 -0.97 -14.03
CA GLY A 1 -0.83 0.41 -13.88
C GLY A 1 0.50 0.39 -13.17
N SER A 2 1.31 1.45 -13.28
CA SER A 2 2.59 1.51 -12.58
C SER A 2 2.38 1.72 -11.08
N ASP A 3 3.24 1.11 -10.24
CA ASP A 3 3.26 1.30 -8.78
C ASP A 3 4.22 2.43 -8.37
N ALA A 4 5.25 2.68 -9.17
CA ALA A 4 6.24 3.74 -8.94
C ALA A 4 6.63 4.43 -10.26
N ILE A 5 7.12 5.65 -10.15
CA ILE A 5 7.79 6.37 -11.24
C ILE A 5 9.22 6.63 -10.77
N LEU A 6 10.20 6.22 -11.57
CA LEU A 6 11.60 6.47 -11.32
C LEU A 6 12.03 7.67 -12.16
N LEU A 7 12.54 8.71 -11.51
CA LEU A 7 13.17 9.86 -12.17
C LEU A 7 14.69 9.67 -12.06
N GLY A 8 15.37 9.74 -13.20
CA GLY A 8 16.81 9.46 -13.30
C GLY A 8 17.60 10.73 -13.57
N ALA A 9 17.70 11.10 -14.85
CA ALA A 9 18.46 12.27 -15.27
C ALA A 9 17.84 13.59 -14.81
N GLU A 10 16.51 13.66 -14.66
CA GLU A 10 15.83 14.90 -14.28
C GLU A 10 16.10 15.33 -12.84
N THR A 11 16.41 14.40 -11.93
CA THR A 11 16.73 14.69 -10.53
C THR A 11 18.23 14.69 -10.25
N LEU A 12 19.02 13.93 -11.01
CA LEU A 12 20.46 13.79 -10.79
C LEU A 12 21.30 14.93 -11.43
N ARG A 13 20.83 15.52 -12.54
CA ARG A 13 21.53 16.59 -13.28
C ARG A 13 20.64 17.77 -13.69
N GLY A 14 19.34 17.74 -13.35
CA GLY A 14 18.41 18.81 -13.67
C GLY A 14 18.57 20.02 -12.75
N LEU A 15 18.40 21.22 -13.29
CA LEU A 15 18.43 22.48 -12.54
C LEU A 15 17.18 22.68 -11.65
N TYR A 16 16.13 21.86 -11.84
CA TYR A 16 14.79 22.04 -11.26
C TYR A 16 14.20 20.73 -10.70
N PRO A 17 14.91 20.03 -9.79
CA PRO A 17 14.48 18.72 -9.29
C PRO A 17 13.14 18.79 -8.54
N VAL A 18 12.85 19.91 -7.86
CA VAL A 18 11.61 20.10 -7.10
C VAL A 18 10.43 20.34 -8.04
N GLU A 19 10.59 21.19 -9.06
CA GLU A 19 9.53 21.41 -10.05
C GLU A 19 9.20 20.14 -10.84
N THR A 20 10.21 19.33 -11.19
CA THR A 20 9.98 18.04 -11.86
C THR A 20 9.12 17.12 -10.99
N ILE A 21 9.46 16.93 -9.71
CA ILE A 21 8.71 16.08 -8.79
C ILE A 21 7.28 16.60 -8.62
N SER A 22 7.11 17.91 -8.42
CA SER A 22 5.79 18.54 -8.30
C SER A 22 4.94 18.34 -9.56
N THR A 23 5.53 18.52 -10.75
CA THR A 23 4.82 18.37 -12.03
C THR A 23 4.40 16.92 -12.28
N VAL A 24 5.31 15.96 -12.06
CA VAL A 24 5.01 14.53 -12.18
C VAL A 24 3.94 14.11 -11.17
N GLY A 25 3.99 14.63 -9.94
CA GLY A 25 2.97 14.43 -8.92
C GLY A 25 1.59 14.91 -9.37
N ARG A 26 1.50 16.10 -9.97
CA ARG A 26 0.23 16.63 -10.53
C ARG A 26 -0.29 15.79 -11.69
N ILE A 27 0.58 15.37 -12.62
CA ILE A 27 0.19 14.51 -13.74
C ILE A 27 -0.36 13.16 -13.23
N CYS A 28 0.30 12.56 -12.23
CA CYS A 28 -0.21 11.34 -11.61
C CYS A 28 -1.58 11.56 -10.97
N ALA A 29 -1.75 12.64 -10.21
CA ALA A 29 -3.02 12.95 -9.55
C ALA A 29 -4.16 13.16 -10.56
N GLU A 30 -3.91 13.83 -11.69
CA GLU A 30 -4.92 13.99 -12.75
C GLU A 30 -5.21 12.66 -13.48
N ALA A 31 -4.17 11.88 -13.79
CA ALA A 31 -4.33 10.56 -14.40
C ALA A 31 -5.15 9.61 -13.50
N GLU A 32 -5.03 9.75 -12.18
CA GLU A 32 -5.79 8.99 -11.20
C GLU A 32 -7.27 9.31 -11.18
N LYS A 33 -7.64 10.58 -11.39
CA LYS A 33 -9.05 11.02 -11.42
C LYS A 33 -9.82 10.39 -12.59
N VAL A 34 -9.14 10.18 -13.72
CA VAL A 34 -9.72 9.60 -14.94
C VAL A 34 -9.70 8.06 -14.89
N PHE A 35 -8.95 7.47 -13.96
CA PHE A 35 -8.80 6.03 -13.88
C PHE A 35 -10.07 5.35 -13.33
N ASN A 36 -10.70 4.51 -14.15
CA ASN A 36 -11.88 3.75 -13.75
C ASN A 36 -11.49 2.56 -12.85
N GLN A 37 -11.45 2.82 -11.54
CA GLN A 37 -11.08 1.83 -10.52
C GLN A 37 -12.06 0.63 -10.49
N ASP A 38 -13.36 0.85 -10.72
CA ASP A 38 -14.36 -0.24 -10.74
C ASP A 38 -14.11 -1.23 -11.89
N LEU A 39 -13.78 -0.72 -13.07
CA LEU A 39 -13.46 -1.55 -14.23
C LEU A 39 -12.14 -2.30 -14.03
N TYR A 40 -11.15 -1.65 -13.41
CA TYR A 40 -9.89 -2.29 -13.04
C TYR A 40 -10.10 -3.42 -12.02
N PHE A 41 -10.87 -3.17 -10.97
CA PHE A 41 -11.20 -4.17 -9.95
C PHE A 41 -11.85 -5.41 -10.58
N LYS A 42 -12.87 -5.21 -11.42
CA LYS A 42 -13.56 -6.32 -12.13
C LYS A 42 -12.62 -7.12 -13.02
N ARG A 43 -11.72 -6.45 -13.76
CA ARG A 43 -10.71 -7.12 -14.60
C ARG A 43 -9.72 -7.91 -13.76
N THR A 44 -9.24 -7.35 -12.66
CA THR A 44 -8.27 -8.00 -11.76
C THR A 44 -8.87 -9.24 -11.11
N VAL A 45 -10.12 -9.17 -10.61
CA VAL A 45 -10.82 -10.35 -10.07
C VAL A 45 -10.96 -11.45 -11.13
N LYS A 46 -11.38 -11.08 -12.36
CA LYS A 46 -11.50 -12.05 -13.47
C LYS A 46 -10.16 -12.68 -13.86
N TYR A 47 -9.08 -11.91 -13.83
CA TYR A 47 -7.74 -12.38 -14.17
C TYR A 47 -7.18 -13.38 -13.16
N VAL A 48 -7.45 -13.19 -11.87
CA VAL A 48 -6.97 -14.11 -10.83
C VAL A 48 -7.59 -15.51 -10.96
N GLY A 49 -8.82 -15.60 -11.44
CA GLY A 49 -9.52 -16.88 -11.64
C GLY A 49 -9.94 -17.56 -10.33
N GLU A 50 -10.66 -18.67 -10.47
CA GLU A 50 -11.14 -19.49 -9.35
C GLU A 50 -10.52 -20.89 -9.41
N PRO A 51 -10.17 -21.52 -8.27
CA PRO A 51 -10.31 -21.00 -6.91
C PRO A 51 -9.18 -20.04 -6.52
N MET A 52 -9.53 -18.98 -5.78
CA MET A 52 -8.57 -18.04 -5.21
C MET A 52 -7.98 -18.59 -3.90
N THR A 53 -6.76 -18.14 -3.54
CA THR A 53 -6.23 -18.43 -2.19
C THR A 53 -7.07 -17.74 -1.11
N HIS A 54 -7.09 -18.27 0.11
CA HIS A 54 -7.86 -17.69 1.21
C HIS A 54 -7.55 -16.20 1.44
N LEU A 55 -6.25 -15.84 1.45
CA LEU A 55 -5.83 -14.45 1.64
C LEU A 55 -6.28 -13.53 0.49
N GLU A 56 -6.22 -14.01 -0.74
CA GLU A 56 -6.66 -13.28 -1.93
C GLU A 56 -8.18 -13.05 -1.91
N SER A 57 -8.94 -14.09 -1.52
CA SER A 57 -10.40 -14.02 -1.39
C SER A 57 -10.82 -12.99 -0.32
N ILE A 58 -10.13 -12.96 0.82
CA ILE A 58 -10.35 -11.96 1.86
C ILE A 58 -10.00 -10.56 1.34
N ALA A 59 -8.85 -10.38 0.68
CA ALA A 59 -8.41 -9.09 0.17
C ALA A 59 -9.37 -8.51 -0.88
N SER A 60 -9.79 -9.31 -1.85
CA SER A 60 -10.75 -8.89 -2.88
C SER A 60 -12.11 -8.54 -2.27
N SER A 61 -12.58 -9.33 -1.30
CA SER A 61 -13.84 -9.10 -0.60
C SER A 61 -13.81 -7.82 0.24
N ALA A 62 -12.70 -7.57 0.94
CA ALA A 62 -12.51 -6.36 1.73
C ALA A 62 -12.53 -5.10 0.86
N VAL A 63 -11.82 -5.12 -0.27
CA VAL A 63 -11.83 -3.99 -1.23
C VAL A 63 -13.23 -3.80 -1.81
N ARG A 64 -13.92 -4.87 -2.19
CA ARG A 64 -15.29 -4.80 -2.72
C ARG A 64 -16.27 -4.21 -1.70
N ALA A 65 -16.19 -4.63 -0.45
CA ALA A 65 -17.04 -4.12 0.63
C ALA A 65 -16.78 -2.63 0.86
N ALA A 66 -15.51 -2.24 0.93
CA ALA A 66 -15.12 -0.87 1.19
C ALA A 66 -15.50 0.10 0.06
N ILE A 67 -15.42 -0.34 -1.21
CA ILE A 67 -15.96 0.42 -2.36
C ILE A 67 -17.48 0.61 -2.24
N LYS A 68 -18.22 -0.46 -1.91
CA LYS A 68 -19.69 -0.41 -1.78
C LYS A 68 -20.17 0.55 -0.71
N VAL A 69 -19.49 0.58 0.44
CA VAL A 69 -19.82 1.47 1.56
C VAL A 69 -19.18 2.85 1.43
N LYS A 70 -18.41 3.11 0.37
CA LYS A 70 -17.62 4.34 0.19
C LYS A 70 -16.76 4.66 1.42
N ALA A 71 -16.05 3.65 1.92
CA ALA A 71 -15.18 3.79 3.09
C ALA A 71 -14.10 4.85 2.86
N SER A 72 -13.80 5.65 3.88
CA SER A 72 -12.74 6.66 3.81
C SER A 72 -11.34 6.06 3.82
N VAL A 73 -11.15 4.88 4.41
CA VAL A 73 -9.85 4.19 4.54
C VAL A 73 -10.03 2.69 4.77
N ILE A 74 -9.09 1.87 4.29
CA ILE A 74 -8.93 0.48 4.73
C ILE A 74 -7.78 0.41 5.71
N ILE A 75 -7.99 -0.21 6.88
CA ILE A 75 -6.92 -0.51 7.82
C ILE A 75 -6.60 -2.01 7.75
N CYS A 76 -5.36 -2.36 7.43
CA CYS A 76 -4.87 -3.73 7.32
C CYS A 76 -3.81 -3.98 8.38
N PHE A 77 -4.11 -4.85 9.34
CA PHE A 77 -3.13 -5.36 10.30
C PHE A 77 -2.35 -6.50 9.65
N THR A 78 -1.02 -6.38 9.59
CA THR A 78 -0.18 -7.39 8.94
C THR A 78 1.16 -7.52 9.65
N SER A 79 1.70 -8.73 9.75
CA SER A 79 3.05 -8.95 10.30
C SER A 79 4.15 -8.97 9.23
N SER A 80 3.80 -9.25 7.98
CA SER A 80 4.75 -9.42 6.87
C SER A 80 4.47 -8.52 5.66
N GLY A 81 3.41 -7.69 5.69
CA GLY A 81 3.02 -6.84 4.57
C GLY A 81 2.26 -7.56 3.45
N ARG A 82 2.18 -8.90 3.47
CA ARG A 82 1.54 -9.69 2.40
C ARG A 82 0.06 -9.33 2.20
N ALA A 83 -0.71 -9.28 3.28
CA ALA A 83 -2.14 -8.95 3.20
C ALA A 83 -2.37 -7.54 2.65
N ALA A 84 -1.59 -6.57 3.11
CA ALA A 84 -1.65 -5.20 2.64
C ALA A 84 -1.34 -5.08 1.14
N ARG A 85 -0.32 -5.82 0.66
CA ARG A 85 0.05 -5.86 -0.75
C ARG A 85 -1.05 -6.47 -1.62
N LEU A 86 -1.74 -7.50 -1.13
CA LEU A 86 -2.89 -8.08 -1.84
C LEU A 86 -4.08 -7.12 -1.92
N ILE A 87 -4.34 -6.35 -0.86
CA ILE A 87 -5.37 -5.30 -0.89
C ILE A 87 -5.00 -4.24 -1.93
N ALA A 88 -3.74 -3.76 -1.92
CA ALA A 88 -3.27 -2.77 -2.87
C ALA A 88 -3.29 -3.25 -4.34
N LYS A 89 -3.10 -4.56 -4.58
CA LYS A 89 -3.23 -5.18 -5.92
C LYS A 89 -4.60 -4.90 -6.56
N TYR A 90 -5.66 -4.84 -5.77
CA TYR A 90 -7.01 -4.55 -6.25
C TYR A 90 -7.30 -3.07 -6.48
N ARG A 91 -6.31 -2.18 -6.21
CA ARG A 91 -6.37 -0.73 -6.41
C ARG A 91 -7.68 -0.11 -5.86
N PRO A 92 -7.89 -0.16 -4.54
CA PRO A 92 -9.02 0.53 -3.92
C PRO A 92 -8.99 2.03 -4.24
N THR A 93 -10.18 2.65 -4.29
CA THR A 93 -10.35 4.10 -4.45
C THR A 93 -9.92 4.91 -3.23
N MET A 94 -9.91 4.27 -2.05
CA MET A 94 -9.53 4.84 -0.76
C MET A 94 -8.13 4.37 -0.33
N PRO A 95 -7.43 5.15 0.51
CA PRO A 95 -6.12 4.77 1.03
C PRO A 95 -6.16 3.49 1.87
N VAL A 96 -5.04 2.74 1.86
CA VAL A 96 -4.84 1.52 2.64
C VAL A 96 -3.77 1.80 3.71
N LEU A 97 -4.17 1.88 4.96
CA LEU A 97 -3.26 1.96 6.10
C LEU A 97 -2.81 0.55 6.50
N SER A 98 -1.52 0.24 6.39
CA SER A 98 -0.97 -1.04 6.85
C SER A 98 -0.33 -0.91 8.21
N VAL A 99 -0.95 -1.47 9.23
CA VAL A 99 -0.38 -1.50 10.58
C VAL A 99 0.50 -2.74 10.71
N VAL A 100 1.82 -2.51 10.79
CA VAL A 100 2.80 -3.58 10.98
C VAL A 100 3.00 -3.81 12.47
N ILE A 101 2.56 -4.97 12.95
CA ILE A 101 2.77 -5.39 14.34
C ILE A 101 4.14 -6.08 14.41
N PRO A 102 5.14 -5.48 15.09
CA PRO A 102 6.45 -6.09 15.22
C PRO A 102 6.37 -7.40 16.02
N ARG A 103 6.98 -8.47 15.52
CA ARG A 103 7.15 -9.69 16.33
C ARG A 103 8.31 -9.49 17.29
N LEU A 104 8.03 -9.53 18.58
CA LEU A 104 9.06 -9.57 19.63
C LEU A 104 9.75 -10.94 19.58
N LYS A 105 11.00 -10.97 19.09
CA LYS A 105 11.90 -12.11 19.31
C LYS A 105 12.76 -11.80 20.53
N THR A 106 12.50 -12.50 21.64
CA THR A 106 13.37 -12.47 22.82
C THR A 106 14.54 -13.41 22.59
N ASN A 107 15.75 -12.87 22.41
CA ASN A 107 16.97 -13.62 22.66
C ASN A 107 17.57 -13.04 23.95
N GLN A 108 17.99 -13.90 24.88
CA GLN A 108 18.08 -13.66 26.34
C GLN A 108 18.78 -12.37 26.84
N LEU A 109 19.37 -11.52 26.00
CA LEU A 109 20.06 -10.29 26.39
C LEU A 109 19.87 -9.07 25.44
N LYS A 110 18.97 -9.10 24.44
CA LYS A 110 18.74 -7.92 23.58
C LYS A 110 17.36 -7.94 22.89
N TRP A 111 16.54 -6.92 23.13
CA TRP A 111 15.31 -6.68 22.36
C TRP A 111 15.68 -6.15 20.97
N SER A 112 15.38 -6.91 19.90
CA SER A 112 15.50 -6.42 18.52
C SER A 112 14.11 -6.36 17.86
N PHE A 113 13.72 -5.17 17.42
CA PHE A 113 12.47 -4.96 16.68
C PHE A 113 12.69 -5.31 15.21
N THR A 114 12.21 -6.47 14.77
CA THR A 114 12.12 -6.84 13.35
C THR A 114 10.71 -6.55 12.85
N GLY A 115 10.57 -5.62 11.90
CA GLY A 115 9.29 -5.12 11.40
C GLY A 115 9.41 -3.80 10.62
N ALA A 116 10.46 -3.02 10.90
CA ALA A 116 10.73 -1.76 10.21
C ALA A 116 11.12 -1.98 8.73
N PHE A 117 11.74 -3.11 8.40
CA PHE A 117 12.11 -3.44 7.02
C PHE A 117 10.88 -3.80 6.19
N GLU A 118 9.96 -4.58 6.75
CA GLU A 118 8.70 -5.00 6.15
C GLU A 118 7.74 -3.81 5.96
N ALA A 119 7.72 -2.88 6.92
CA ALA A 119 7.02 -1.60 6.80
C ALA A 119 7.62 -0.74 5.66
N ARG A 120 8.95 -0.60 5.60
CA ARG A 120 9.63 0.15 4.53
C ARG A 120 9.41 -0.47 3.14
N GLN A 121 9.41 -1.79 3.01
CA GLN A 121 9.11 -2.47 1.75
C GLN A 121 7.66 -2.28 1.28
N SER A 122 6.76 -1.91 2.18
CA SER A 122 5.36 -1.63 1.84
C SER A 122 5.17 -0.22 1.28
N LEU A 123 6.10 0.72 1.51
CA LEU A 123 6.09 2.08 0.91
C LEU A 123 6.25 2.06 -0.62
N ILE A 124 6.82 0.99 -1.16
CA ILE A 124 6.98 0.81 -2.62
C ILE A 124 5.61 0.53 -3.27
N VAL A 125 4.65 0.05 -2.48
CA VAL A 125 3.32 -0.30 -2.98
C VAL A 125 2.43 0.91 -2.91
N ARG A 126 1.82 1.23 -4.04
CA ARG A 126 1.02 2.44 -4.17
C ARG A 126 -0.27 2.38 -3.36
N GLY A 127 -0.61 3.48 -2.69
CA GLY A 127 -1.81 3.62 -1.86
C GLY A 127 -1.68 2.96 -0.48
N LEU A 128 -0.50 2.44 -0.16
CA LEU A 128 -0.19 1.81 1.10
C LEU A 128 0.56 2.77 2.02
N PHE A 129 -0.01 3.03 3.19
CA PHE A 129 0.57 3.85 4.24
C PHE A 129 0.96 2.94 5.40
N PRO A 130 2.23 2.51 5.51
CA PRO A 130 2.65 1.67 6.60
C PRO A 130 2.77 2.48 7.91
N MET A 131 2.14 1.99 8.97
CA MET A 131 2.28 2.51 10.33
C MET A 131 2.92 1.42 11.19
N LEU A 132 4.02 1.75 11.87
CA LEU A 132 4.62 0.87 12.86
C LEU A 132 3.86 1.06 14.18
N ALA A 133 3.26 0.00 14.70
CA ALA A 133 2.73 0.04 16.05
C ALA A 133 3.91 -0.06 17.03
N ASP A 134 4.34 1.05 17.65
CA ASP A 134 5.30 1.03 18.74
C ASP A 134 4.56 0.67 20.04
N PRO A 135 4.84 -0.49 20.67
CA PRO A 135 4.22 -0.85 21.95
C PRO A 135 4.64 0.03 23.14
N ARG A 136 5.61 0.94 22.97
CA ARG A 136 6.10 1.84 24.03
C ARG A 136 5.48 3.24 24.00
N HIS A 137 4.72 3.57 22.97
CA HIS A 137 3.91 4.79 22.92
C HIS A 137 2.47 4.43 22.53
N PRO A 138 1.53 4.37 23.49
CA PRO A 138 0.12 4.43 23.13
C PRO A 138 -0.10 5.77 22.41
N VAL A 139 -0.59 5.70 21.18
CA VAL A 139 -1.04 6.84 20.39
C VAL A 139 -1.99 7.69 21.24
N SER A 140 -1.53 8.89 21.60
CA SER A 140 -2.33 10.00 22.14
C SER A 140 -2.68 10.96 21.00
#